data_AF-A0A1G2T086-F1
#
_entry.id   AF-A0A1G2T086-F1
#
_cell.length_a   1.000
_cell.length_b   1.000
_cell.length_c   1.000
_cell.angle_alpha   90.00
_cell.angle_beta   90.00
_cell.angle_gamma   90.00
#
_symmetry.space_group_name_H-M   'P 1'
#
loop_
_entity.id
_entity.type
_entity.pdbx_description
1 polymer ?
#
loop_
_entity_poly.entity_id
_entity_poly.type
_entity_poly.pdbx_seq_one_letter_code
_entity_poly.pdbx_strand_id
1 'polypeptide(L)'
;MCGNEPAYAGYKYCSNKCQLQYQRNIYLEKWKSGKISGLQSLGIVSTVIKQYLRKKYGNKCCLCAWSQVNLKTGKVPLVADHIDGNWRNNKEGNLRLICPNCDALLPTFSALNKGRGRENRAPSKRAQEAREYLKNLPK
;
A
#
# COMPACT_ATOMS: atom_id res chain seq x y z
N MET A 1 -16.45 -19.30 3.75
CA MET A 1 -16.25 -20.07 2.48
C MET A 1 -17.59 -20.11 1.74
N CYS A 2 -17.63 -20.50 0.46
CA CYS A 2 -18.88 -20.43 -0.35
C CYS A 2 -19.98 -21.39 0.13
N GLY A 3 -19.65 -22.43 0.90
CA GLY A 3 -20.61 -23.45 1.35
C GLY A 3 -21.04 -24.42 0.25
N ASN A 4 -20.87 -24.06 -1.02
CA ASN A 4 -21.23 -24.89 -2.17
C ASN A 4 -20.23 -26.04 -2.39
N GLU A 5 -20.75 -27.16 -2.87
CA GLU A 5 -19.95 -28.30 -3.29
C GLU A 5 -19.21 -28.02 -4.61
N PRO A 6 -18.01 -28.61 -4.80
CA PRO A 6 -17.35 -28.61 -6.10
C PRO A 6 -18.16 -29.35 -7.16
N ALA A 7 -18.12 -28.87 -8.41
CA ALA A 7 -18.83 -29.51 -9.53
C ALA A 7 -18.35 -30.95 -9.81
N TYR A 8 -17.13 -31.29 -9.39
CA TYR A 8 -16.54 -32.61 -9.54
C TYR A 8 -15.75 -32.99 -8.27
N ALA A 9 -15.78 -34.26 -7.88
CA ALA A 9 -15.14 -34.75 -6.65
C ALA A 9 -13.62 -34.47 -6.57
N GLY A 10 -12.92 -34.37 -7.72
CA GLY A 10 -11.49 -34.03 -7.76
C GLY A 10 -11.18 -32.53 -7.59
N TYR A 11 -12.19 -31.65 -7.63
CA TYR A 11 -11.98 -30.22 -7.54
C TYR A 11 -11.94 -29.76 -6.08
N LYS A 12 -10.91 -28.99 -5.73
CA LYS A 12 -10.76 -28.45 -4.37
C LYS A 12 -11.70 -27.28 -4.05
N TYR A 13 -12.19 -26.58 -5.08
CA TYR A 13 -12.99 -25.36 -4.90
C TYR A 13 -14.23 -25.37 -5.81
N CYS A 14 -15.32 -24.79 -5.31
CA CYS A 14 -16.58 -24.64 -6.04
C CYS A 14 -16.47 -23.74 -7.29
N SER A 15 -15.47 -22.84 -7.35
CA SER A 15 -15.16 -22.00 -8.52
C SER A 15 -13.80 -21.31 -8.38
N ASN A 16 -13.28 -20.73 -9.48
CA ASN A 16 -12.09 -19.87 -9.48
C ASN A 16 -12.22 -18.68 -8.51
N LYS A 17 -13.43 -18.09 -8.40
CA LYS A 17 -13.70 -17.00 -7.44
C LYS A 17 -13.46 -17.47 -6.01
N CYS A 18 -13.91 -18.68 -5.68
CA CYS A 18 -13.80 -19.24 -4.35
C CYS A 18 -12.37 -19.68 -4.03
N GLN A 19 -11.63 -20.19 -5.01
CA GLN A 19 -10.19 -20.42 -4.90
C GLN A 19 -9.45 -19.12 -4.57
N LEU A 20 -9.67 -18.05 -5.35
CA LEU A 20 -9.01 -16.77 -5.13
C LEU A 20 -9.36 -16.16 -3.77
N GLN A 21 -10.63 -16.25 -3.37
CA GLN A 21 -11.07 -15.78 -2.06
C GLN A 21 -10.38 -16.55 -0.93
N TYR A 22 -10.31 -17.88 -1.04
CA TYR A 22 -9.64 -18.72 -0.06
C TYR A 22 -8.15 -18.35 0.05
N GLN A 23 -7.44 -18.26 -1.08
CA GLN A 23 -6.03 -17.88 -1.10
C GLN A 23 -5.77 -16.49 -0.50
N ARG A 24 -6.65 -15.51 -0.79
CA ARG A 24 -6.57 -14.17 -0.19
C ARG A 24 -6.75 -14.21 1.33
N ASN A 25 -7.70 -14.99 1.83
CA ASN A 25 -7.93 -15.14 3.26
C ASN A 25 -6.69 -15.75 3.94
N ILE A 26 -6.15 -16.84 3.40
CA ILE A 26 -4.92 -17.47 3.94
C ILE A 26 -3.74 -16.48 3.92
N TYR A 27 -3.59 -15.69 2.85
CA TYR A 27 -2.56 -14.65 2.78
C TYR A 27 -2.74 -13.59 3.87
N LEU A 28 -3.96 -13.11 4.09
CA LEU A 28 -4.26 -12.12 5.14
C LEU A 28 -4.01 -12.68 6.54
N GLU A 29 -4.37 -13.93 6.82
CA GLU A 29 -4.09 -14.57 8.12
C GLU A 29 -2.59 -14.69 8.39
N LYS A 30 -1.81 -15.12 7.37
CA LYS A 30 -0.35 -15.16 7.47
C LYS A 30 0.25 -13.77 7.72
N TRP A 31 -0.29 -12.74 7.06
CA TRP A 31 0.17 -11.37 7.24
C TRP A 31 -0.18 -10.81 8.62
N LYS A 32 -1.42 -10.99 9.07
CA LYS A 32 -1.89 -10.55 10.40
C LYS A 32 -1.14 -11.22 11.56
N SER A 33 -0.79 -12.49 11.39
CA SER A 33 0.06 -13.22 12.34
C SER A 33 1.55 -12.89 12.24
N GLY A 34 1.96 -11.99 11.35
CA GLY A 34 3.35 -11.58 11.17
C GLY A 34 4.25 -12.61 10.48
N LYS A 35 3.69 -13.73 9.98
CA LYS A 35 4.45 -14.78 9.28
C LYS A 35 4.97 -14.34 7.91
N ILE A 36 4.35 -13.31 7.32
CA ILE A 36 4.80 -12.68 6.07
C ILE A 36 4.76 -11.16 6.21
N SER A 37 5.66 -10.45 5.51
CA SER A 37 5.70 -8.97 5.56
C SER A 37 4.48 -8.33 4.90
N GLY A 38 3.93 -8.94 3.85
CA GLY A 38 2.88 -8.33 3.04
C GLY A 38 3.37 -7.29 2.04
N LEU A 39 4.69 -7.14 1.89
CA LEU A 39 5.33 -6.23 0.94
C LEU A 39 5.66 -6.95 -0.38
N GLN A 40 5.59 -6.22 -1.49
CA GLN A 40 6.12 -6.64 -2.78
C GLN A 40 7.64 -6.40 -2.84
N SER A 41 8.30 -6.90 -3.90
CA SER A 41 9.75 -6.76 -4.11
C SER A 41 10.26 -5.31 -4.03
N LEU A 42 9.43 -4.33 -4.41
CA LEU A 42 9.75 -2.91 -4.33
C LEU A 42 9.43 -2.25 -2.97
N GLY A 43 9.11 -3.03 -1.94
CA GLY A 43 8.70 -2.51 -0.64
C GLY A 43 7.32 -1.83 -0.66
N ILE A 44 6.46 -2.21 -1.61
CA ILE A 44 5.11 -1.66 -1.77
C ILE A 44 4.12 -2.59 -1.08
N VAL A 45 3.15 -2.05 -0.34
CA VAL A 45 2.03 -2.82 0.24
C VAL A 45 1.37 -3.68 -0.84
N SER A 46 1.20 -4.97 -0.60
CA SER A 46 0.63 -5.88 -1.60
C SER A 46 -0.81 -5.52 -1.99
N THR A 47 -1.22 -5.89 -3.20
CA THR A 47 -2.59 -5.67 -3.70
C THR A 47 -3.65 -6.30 -2.79
N VAL A 48 -3.38 -7.48 -2.20
CA VAL A 48 -4.31 -8.15 -1.28
C VAL A 48 -4.56 -7.31 -0.03
N ILE A 49 -3.50 -6.74 0.55
CA ILE A 49 -3.61 -5.86 1.72
C ILE A 49 -4.27 -4.53 1.35
N LYS A 50 -3.95 -3.94 0.20
CA LYS A 50 -4.66 -2.72 -0.27
C LYS A 50 -6.16 -2.95 -0.44
N GLN A 51 -6.56 -4.11 -0.97
CA GLN A 51 -7.98 -4.49 -1.07
C GLN A 51 -8.61 -4.67 0.31
N TYR A 52 -7.90 -5.31 1.24
CA TYR A 52 -8.32 -5.43 2.63
C TYR A 52 -8.56 -4.06 3.28
N LEU A 53 -7.61 -3.12 3.16
CA LEU A 53 -7.74 -1.78 3.70
C LEU A 53 -8.94 -1.04 3.08
N ARG A 54 -9.14 -1.14 1.76
CA ARG A 54 -10.33 -0.56 1.10
C ARG A 54 -11.62 -1.12 1.67
N LYS A 55 -11.71 -2.43 1.92
CA LYS A 55 -12.89 -3.01 2.57
C LYS A 55 -13.05 -2.51 4.01
N LYS A 56 -11.96 -2.52 4.79
CA LYS A 56 -11.92 -2.10 6.21
C LYS A 56 -12.41 -0.66 6.40
N TYR A 57 -12.01 0.25 5.51
CA TYR A 57 -12.35 1.68 5.60
C TYR A 57 -13.48 2.10 4.65
N GLY A 58 -14.28 1.16 4.14
CA GLY A 58 -15.43 1.46 3.26
C GLY A 58 -15.06 2.19 1.96
N ASN A 59 -13.82 2.02 1.50
CA ASN A 59 -13.24 2.70 0.33
C ASN A 59 -13.24 4.23 0.44
N LYS A 60 -13.03 4.75 1.65
CA LYS A 60 -12.94 6.18 1.96
C LYS A 60 -11.67 6.49 2.75
N CYS A 61 -11.29 7.77 2.80
CA CYS A 61 -10.26 8.24 3.71
C CYS A 61 -10.71 8.03 5.15
N CYS A 62 -9.89 7.39 5.99
CA CYS A 62 -10.22 7.17 7.40
C CYS A 62 -10.09 8.43 8.28
N LEU A 63 -9.54 9.53 7.76
CA LEU A 63 -9.35 10.78 8.50
C LEU A 63 -10.45 11.81 8.20
N CYS A 64 -10.86 11.94 6.93
CA CYS A 64 -11.82 12.97 6.50
C CYS A 64 -13.01 12.43 5.70
N ALA A 65 -13.16 11.10 5.61
CA ALA A 65 -14.20 10.42 4.83
C ALA A 65 -14.21 10.69 3.31
N TRP A 66 -13.28 11.49 2.78
CA TRP A 66 -13.21 11.78 1.34
C TRP A 66 -13.15 10.50 0.50
N SER A 67 -13.97 10.46 -0.55
CA SER A 67 -14.13 9.28 -1.39
C SER A 67 -14.51 9.60 -2.85
N GLN A 68 -14.07 10.73 -3.40
CA GLN A 68 -14.39 11.06 -4.79
C GLN A 68 -13.70 10.10 -5.75
N VAL A 69 -14.42 9.71 -6.79
CA VAL A 69 -13.93 8.79 -7.82
C VAL A 69 -13.18 9.57 -8.89
N ASN A 70 -11.95 9.17 -9.18
CA ASN A 70 -11.23 9.70 -10.33
C ASN A 70 -11.86 9.16 -11.62
N LEU A 71 -12.36 10.06 -12.48
CA LEU A 71 -13.11 9.71 -13.70
C LEU A 71 -12.31 8.83 -14.68
N LYS A 72 -11.00 9.05 -14.81
CA LYS A 72 -10.14 8.30 -15.72
C LYS A 72 -9.88 6.87 -15.26
N THR A 73 -9.69 6.68 -13.95
CA THR A 73 -9.32 5.37 -13.38
C THR A 73 -10.49 4.59 -12.79
N GLY A 74 -11.65 5.23 -12.62
CA GLY A 74 -12.82 4.64 -11.98
C GLY A 74 -12.61 4.29 -10.50
N LYS A 75 -11.58 4.84 -9.84
CA LYS A 75 -11.19 4.50 -8.47
C LYS A 75 -11.09 5.74 -7.60
N VAL A 76 -11.39 5.57 -6.32
CA VAL A 76 -11.03 6.56 -5.29
C VAL A 76 -9.52 6.49 -5.07
N PRO A 77 -8.77 7.59 -5.32
CA PRO A 77 -7.30 7.61 -5.25
C PRO A 77 -6.81 7.69 -3.80
N LEU A 78 -7.01 6.60 -3.06
CA LEU A 78 -6.55 6.46 -1.67
C LEU A 78 -5.14 5.85 -1.60
N VAL A 79 -4.39 6.30 -0.61
CA VAL A 79 -3.03 5.87 -0.26
C VAL A 79 -3.09 4.90 0.92
N ALA A 80 -2.36 3.79 0.83
CA ALA A 80 -2.10 2.93 1.98
C ALA A 80 -0.87 3.50 2.70
N ASP A 81 -1.12 4.27 3.75
CA ASP A 81 -0.12 5.03 4.50
C ASP A 81 0.38 4.24 5.72
N HIS A 82 1.67 4.40 6.01
CA HIS A 82 2.34 3.87 7.21
C HIS A 82 2.36 4.97 8.26
N ILE A 83 1.68 4.77 9.39
CA ILE A 83 1.51 5.79 10.44
C ILE A 83 2.86 6.30 10.96
N ASP A 84 3.83 5.41 11.13
CA ASP A 84 5.19 5.75 11.56
C ASP A 84 6.13 6.19 10.42
N GLY A 85 5.66 6.23 9.18
CA GLY A 85 6.47 6.54 7.99
C GLY A 85 7.53 5.48 7.64
N ASN A 86 7.61 4.35 8.35
CA ASN A 86 8.54 3.26 8.06
C ASN A 86 7.84 2.19 7.21
N TRP A 87 8.18 2.17 5.91
CA TRP A 87 7.62 1.22 4.95
C TRP A 87 7.87 -0.26 5.31
N ARG A 88 8.90 -0.56 6.12
CA ARG A 88 9.19 -1.91 6.60
C ARG A 88 8.22 -2.38 7.68
N ASN A 89 7.63 -1.45 8.44
CA ASN A 89 6.61 -1.75 9.45
C ASN A 89 5.23 -1.93 8.80
N ASN A 90 5.08 -2.97 7.99
CA ASN A 90 3.86 -3.23 7.23
C ASN A 90 2.81 -4.02 8.04
N LYS A 91 2.68 -3.75 9.34
CA LYS A 91 1.69 -4.42 10.21
C LYS A 91 0.32 -3.74 10.11
N GLU A 92 -0.76 -4.49 10.34
CA GLU A 92 -2.12 -3.94 10.23
C GLU A 92 -2.33 -2.68 11.07
N GLY A 93 -1.86 -2.67 12.32
CA GLY A 93 -1.99 -1.52 13.22
C GLY A 93 -1.18 -0.29 12.80
N ASN A 94 -0.20 -0.44 11.91
CA ASN A 94 0.59 0.66 11.37
C ASN A 94 0.08 1.15 10.00
N LEU A 95 -0.94 0.49 9.43
CA LEU A 95 -1.50 0.86 8.14
C LEU A 95 -2.84 1.58 8.27
N ARG A 96 -2.97 2.69 7.53
CA ARG A 96 -4.25 3.38 7.33
C ARG A 96 -4.51 3.66 5.85
N LEU A 97 -5.75 3.98 5.53
CA LEU A 97 -6.17 4.31 4.17
C LEU A 97 -6.63 5.76 4.12
N ILE A 98 -5.88 6.62 3.45
CA ILE A 98 -6.11 8.08 3.47
C ILE A 98 -6.18 8.65 2.06
N CYS A 99 -6.75 9.85 1.92
CA CYS A 99 -6.75 10.58 0.65
C CYS A 99 -5.42 11.33 0.45
N PRO A 100 -5.10 11.76 -0.79
CA PRO A 100 -3.83 12.45 -1.08
C PRO A 100 -3.70 13.77 -0.34
N ASN A 101 -4.81 14.46 -0.05
CA ASN A 101 -4.77 15.73 0.66
C ASN A 101 -4.43 15.52 2.15
N CYS A 102 -5.00 14.51 2.80
CA CYS A 102 -4.63 14.19 4.18
C CYS A 102 -3.19 13.64 4.26
N ASP A 103 -2.76 12.84 3.28
CA ASP A 103 -1.38 12.34 3.18
C ASP A 103 -0.38 13.50 3.11
N ALA A 104 -0.66 14.52 2.28
CA ALA A 104 0.17 15.70 2.12
C ALA A 104 0.33 16.56 3.39
N LEU A 105 -0.56 16.41 4.37
CA LEU A 105 -0.51 17.15 5.64
C LEU A 105 0.26 16.41 6.75
N LEU A 106 0.73 15.19 6.49
CA LEU A 106 1.43 14.39 7.48
C LEU A 106 2.89 14.82 7.63
N PRO A 107 3.47 14.73 8.84
CA PRO A 107 4.90 14.97 9.07
C PRO A 107 5.78 13.94 8.35
N THR A 108 5.22 12.81 7.94
CA THR A 108 5.89 11.74 7.17
C THR A 108 5.68 11.88 5.66
N PHE A 109 5.17 13.02 5.18
CA PHE A 109 4.93 13.21 3.76
C PHE A 109 6.23 13.50 2.98
N SER A 110 6.49 12.71 1.93
CA SER A 110 7.52 13.00 0.93
C SER A 110 8.91 13.27 1.55
N ALA A 111 9.53 14.40 1.23
CA ALA A 111 10.85 14.80 1.73
C ALA A 111 10.91 15.01 3.25
N LEU A 112 9.77 15.21 3.92
CA LEU A 112 9.72 15.31 5.39
C LEU A 112 10.08 13.97 6.06
N ASN A 113 9.87 12.84 5.38
CA ASN A 113 10.21 11.51 5.87
C ASN A 113 11.66 11.08 5.53
N LYS A 114 12.57 12.05 5.46
CA LYS A 114 13.99 11.79 5.19
C LYS A 114 14.56 10.86 6.27
N GLY A 115 15.31 9.86 5.84
CA GLY A 115 15.94 8.85 6.73
C GLY A 115 15.09 7.60 6.98
N ARG A 116 13.78 7.60 6.70
CA ARG A 116 12.91 6.41 6.83
C ARG A 116 12.52 5.77 5.49
N GLY A 117 13.00 6.36 4.39
CA GLY A 117 12.77 5.86 3.03
C GLY A 117 13.66 4.68 2.64
N ARG A 118 13.97 4.58 1.35
CA ARG A 118 14.92 3.59 0.82
C ARG A 118 16.35 4.12 0.99
N GLU A 119 17.14 3.47 1.83
CA GLU A 119 18.55 3.83 2.10
C GLU A 119 19.39 3.87 0.81
N ASN A 120 19.26 2.85 -0.04
CA ASN A 120 20.05 2.73 -1.28
C ASN A 120 19.39 3.43 -2.48
N ARG A 121 18.63 4.51 -2.27
CA ARG A 121 18.03 5.26 -3.38
C ARG A 121 19.09 6.15 -4.04
N ALA A 122 19.50 5.80 -5.25
CA ALA A 122 20.35 6.66 -6.06
C ALA A 122 19.70 8.05 -6.23
N PRO A 123 20.47 9.15 -6.10
CA PRO A 123 19.95 10.49 -6.36
C PRO A 123 19.49 10.60 -7.82
N SER A 124 18.44 11.39 -8.06
CA SER A 124 17.98 11.65 -9.44
C SER A 124 19.04 12.40 -10.24
N LYS A 125 19.07 12.24 -11.57
CA LYS A 125 19.98 12.99 -12.45
C LYS A 125 19.91 14.50 -12.21
N ARG A 126 18.68 15.04 -12.11
CA ARG A 126 18.44 16.45 -11.74
C ARG A 126 19.10 16.83 -10.40
N ALA A 127 19.04 15.98 -9.38
CA ALA A 127 19.68 16.26 -8.09
C ALA A 127 21.20 16.19 -8.17
N GLN A 128 21.75 15.36 -9.05
CA GLN A 128 23.19 15.30 -9.32
C GLN A 128 23.65 16.58 -10.04
N GLU A 129 22.98 16.95 -11.14
CA GLU A 129 23.22 18.18 -11.92
C GLU A 129 23.11 19.44 -11.04
N ALA A 130 22.06 19.54 -10.21
CA ALA A 130 21.88 20.70 -9.32
C ALA A 130 23.02 20.83 -8.30
N ARG A 131 23.53 19.72 -7.75
CA ARG A 131 24.67 19.76 -6.81
C ARG A 131 25.95 20.23 -7.50
N GLU A 132 26.16 19.83 -8.74
CA GLU A 132 27.32 20.26 -9.53
C GLU A 132 27.22 21.74 -9.88
N TYR A 133 26.06 22.21 -10.34
CA TYR A 133 25.79 23.62 -10.59
C TYR A 133 26.06 24.49 -9.35
N LEU A 134 25.54 24.10 -8.19
CA LEU A 134 25.72 24.84 -6.94
C LEU A 134 27.18 24.88 -6.45
N LYS A 135 27.99 23.85 -6.73
CA LYS A 135 29.43 23.84 -6.42
C LYS A 135 30.22 24.84 -7.25
N ASN A 136 29.73 25.14 -8.46
CA ASN A 136 30.40 25.99 -9.44
C ASN A 136 29.91 27.45 -9.39
N LEU A 137 29.00 27.80 -8.48
CA LEU A 137 28.57 29.19 -8.28
C LEU A 137 29.71 30.02 -7.66
N PRO A 138 30.00 31.23 -8.20
CA PRO A 138 30.89 32.16 -7.53
C PRO A 138 30.32 32.53 -6.16
N LYS A 139 31.21 32.64 -5.16
CA LYS A 139 30.86 33.05 -3.79
C LYS A 139 30.61 34.55 -3.72
#